data_AF-A0AB35VWY5-F1
#
_entry.id   AF-A0AB35VWY5-F1
#
_cell.length_a   1.000
_cell.length_b   1.000
_cell.length_c   1.000
_cell.angle_alpha   90.00
_cell.angle_beta   90.00
_cell.angle_gamma   90.00
#
_symmetry.space_group_name_H-M   'P 1'
#
loop_
_entity.id
_entity.type
_entity.pdbx_description
1 polymer ?
#
loop_
_entity_poly.entity_id
_entity_poly.type
_entity_poly.pdbx_seq_one_letter_code
_entity_poly.pdbx_strand_id
1 'polypeptide(L)'
;MNKILIILTMFISVQTFAHENPDRMGQCFVVDGKNLTKPCIVSSGGGTGGLYTALRIGKQNFLIEESTMDSDSDERPIFMGKDDDHVVDAVNYYRDGTTKKLIKNYKDDSWSCYSQIKGKLDACYRIR
;
A
#
# COMPACT_ATOMS: atom_id res chain seq x y z
N MET A 1 37.83 -43.40 -22.27
CA MET A 1 37.51 -42.77 -20.98
C MET A 1 36.72 -41.49 -21.23
N ASN A 2 35.66 -41.30 -20.44
CA ASN A 2 34.91 -40.07 -20.16
C ASN A 2 34.17 -39.37 -21.32
N LYS A 3 32.93 -39.81 -21.60
CA LYS A 3 31.90 -39.02 -22.30
C LYS A 3 30.50 -39.22 -21.72
N ILE A 4 30.34 -39.21 -20.39
CA ILE A 4 29.00 -39.26 -19.77
C ILE A 4 29.02 -38.46 -18.46
N LEU A 5 29.06 -37.12 -18.54
CA LEU A 5 28.89 -36.30 -17.33
C LEU A 5 28.30 -34.90 -17.58
N ILE A 6 27.55 -34.68 -18.66
CA ILE A 6 26.96 -33.36 -18.95
C ILE A 6 25.41 -33.39 -19.00
N ILE A 7 24.78 -34.57 -18.97
CA ILE A 7 23.31 -34.67 -19.18
C ILE A 7 22.49 -34.53 -17.88
N LEU A 8 23.11 -34.55 -16.69
CA LEU A 8 22.37 -34.59 -15.42
C LEU A 8 22.04 -33.21 -14.79
N THR A 9 22.47 -32.09 -15.36
CA THR A 9 22.33 -30.76 -14.73
C THR A 9 21.11 -29.95 -15.19
N MET A 10 20.23 -30.50 -16.04
CA MET A 10 19.17 -29.70 -16.70
C MET A 10 17.78 -29.73 -16.05
N PHE A 11 17.60 -30.36 -14.88
CA PHE A 11 16.25 -30.56 -14.28
C PHE A 11 15.97 -29.86 -12.95
N ILE A 12 16.69 -28.79 -12.61
CA ILE A 12 16.36 -27.98 -11.43
C ILE A 12 15.88 -26.60 -11.89
N SER A 13 14.74 -26.55 -12.58
CA SER A 13 13.93 -25.33 -12.63
C SER A 13 13.02 -25.34 -11.41
N VAL A 14 13.55 -24.84 -10.29
CA VAL A 14 12.71 -24.47 -9.15
C VAL A 14 11.84 -23.29 -9.60
N GLN A 15 10.54 -23.55 -9.78
CA GLN A 15 9.55 -22.51 -10.03
C GLN A 15 9.46 -21.66 -8.77
N THR A 16 10.14 -20.51 -8.75
CA THR A 16 9.95 -19.51 -7.70
C THR A 16 8.65 -18.78 -8.00
N PHE A 17 7.56 -19.18 -7.36
CA PHE A 17 6.34 -18.37 -7.38
C PHE A 17 6.60 -17.15 -6.49
N ALA A 18 6.64 -15.95 -7.10
CA ALA A 18 6.51 -14.73 -6.34
C ALA A 18 5.15 -14.78 -5.66
N HIS A 19 5.14 -14.90 -4.33
CA HIS A 19 3.91 -14.99 -3.57
C HIS A 19 3.22 -13.61 -3.61
N GLU A 20 2.24 -13.45 -4.50
CA GLU A 20 1.39 -12.26 -4.51
C GLU A 20 0.75 -12.10 -3.14
N ASN A 21 0.81 -10.90 -2.57
CA ASN A 21 0.17 -10.62 -1.30
C ASN A 21 -1.34 -10.46 -1.56
N PRO A 22 -2.18 -11.34 -1.01
CA PRO A 22 -3.58 -11.39 -1.39
C PRO A 22 -4.32 -10.11 -1.00
N ASP A 23 -5.22 -9.69 -1.89
CA ASP A 23 -6.17 -8.61 -1.63
C ASP A 23 -6.94 -8.86 -0.33
N ARG A 24 -7.02 -7.83 0.50
CA ARG A 24 -7.76 -7.86 1.77
C ARG A 24 -9.02 -7.03 1.66
N MET A 25 -10.10 -7.55 2.25
CA MET A 25 -11.30 -6.75 2.46
C MET A 25 -11.07 -5.84 3.66
N GLY A 26 -11.21 -4.54 3.44
CA GLY A 26 -11.07 -3.52 4.46
C GLY A 26 -12.31 -2.66 4.59
N GLN A 27 -12.21 -1.69 5.49
CA GLN A 27 -13.13 -0.56 5.54
C GLN A 27 -12.34 0.68 5.17
N CYS A 28 -12.93 1.54 4.35
CA CYS A 28 -12.31 2.78 3.92
C CYS A 28 -13.31 3.93 3.93
N PHE A 29 -12.80 5.16 3.93
CA PHE A 29 -13.58 6.34 3.59
C PHE A 29 -12.71 7.41 2.95
N VAL A 30 -13.34 8.26 2.15
CA VAL A 30 -12.72 9.49 1.63
C VAL A 30 -13.01 10.62 2.61
N VAL A 31 -12.03 11.46 2.88
CA VAL A 31 -12.18 12.61 3.77
C VAL A 31 -12.82 13.76 3.00
N ASP A 32 -14.15 13.76 2.98
CA ASP A 32 -15.00 14.70 2.24
C ASP A 32 -15.94 15.51 3.15
N GLY A 33 -15.69 15.48 4.47
CA GLY A 33 -16.52 16.08 5.50
C GLY A 33 -17.63 15.15 6.01
N LYS A 34 -18.13 14.23 5.18
CA LYS A 34 -19.08 13.18 5.62
C LYS A 34 -18.34 12.00 6.22
N ASN A 35 -17.15 11.69 5.69
CA ASN A 35 -16.29 10.60 6.14
C ASN A 35 -17.03 9.26 6.21
N LEU A 36 -17.90 8.98 5.23
CA LEU A 36 -18.76 7.80 5.24
C LEU A 36 -17.94 6.52 5.01
N THR A 37 -17.97 5.61 5.99
CA THR A 37 -17.28 4.32 5.89
C THR A 37 -17.97 3.41 4.87
N LYS A 38 -17.18 2.80 4.00
CA LYS A 38 -17.60 1.83 2.99
C LYS A 38 -16.68 0.61 3.04
N PRO A 39 -17.15 -0.58 2.66
CA PRO A 39 -16.25 -1.68 2.35
C PRO A 39 -15.34 -1.29 1.17
N CYS A 40 -14.10 -1.76 1.20
CA CYS A 40 -13.12 -1.52 0.16
C CYS A 40 -12.19 -2.72 0.01
N ILE A 41 -11.52 -2.80 -1.13
CA ILE A 41 -10.40 -3.72 -1.32
C ILE A 41 -9.12 -2.97 -1.02
N VAL A 42 -8.25 -3.59 -0.25
CA VAL A 42 -6.91 -3.11 0.10
C VAL A 42 -5.92 -4.12 -0.47
N SER A 43 -5.19 -3.70 -1.48
CA SER A 43 -4.09 -4.46 -2.07
C SER A 43 -2.79 -3.83 -1.59
N SER A 44 -1.77 -4.64 -1.28
CA SER A 44 -0.46 -4.09 -0.93
C SER A 44 0.65 -5.01 -1.39
N GLY A 45 1.81 -4.44 -1.64
CA GLY A 45 2.98 -5.20 -2.05
C GLY A 45 4.23 -4.35 -1.99
N GLY A 46 5.33 -4.91 -2.47
CA GLY A 46 6.62 -4.22 -2.51
C GLY A 46 7.50 -4.75 -3.62
N GLY A 47 8.45 -3.91 -4.04
CA GLY A 47 9.44 -4.21 -5.07
C GLY A 47 10.78 -3.56 -4.76
N THR A 48 11.68 -3.54 -5.75
CA THR A 48 13.09 -3.11 -5.60
C THR A 48 13.29 -1.64 -5.17
N GLY A 49 12.23 -0.82 -5.09
CA GLY A 49 12.34 0.59 -4.71
C GLY A 49 11.27 1.13 -3.76
N GLY A 50 10.30 0.31 -3.35
CA GLY A 50 9.22 0.82 -2.50
C GLY A 50 8.14 -0.19 -2.18
N LEU A 51 7.23 0.25 -1.32
CA LEU A 51 5.99 -0.41 -0.98
C LEU A 51 4.83 0.32 -1.64
N TYR A 52 3.76 -0.40 -1.93
CA TYR A 52 2.51 0.22 -2.32
C TYR A 52 1.34 -0.29 -1.49
N THR A 53 0.35 0.58 -1.32
CA THR A 53 -0.98 0.24 -0.84
C THR A 53 -2.00 0.83 -1.82
N ALA A 54 -2.83 -0.01 -2.42
CA ALA A 54 -3.90 0.41 -3.31
C ALA A 54 -5.26 0.20 -2.63
N LEU A 55 -6.10 1.24 -2.62
CA LEU A 55 -7.45 1.21 -2.09
C LEU A 55 -8.46 1.31 -3.21
N ARG A 56 -9.42 0.38 -3.26
CA ARG A 56 -10.57 0.44 -4.16
C ARG A 56 -11.85 0.67 -3.37
N ILE A 57 -12.33 1.93 -3.39
CA ILE A 57 -13.54 2.38 -2.70
C ILE A 57 -14.67 2.54 -3.72
N GLY A 58 -15.46 1.49 -3.92
CA GLY A 58 -16.45 1.45 -4.99
C GLY A 58 -15.78 1.49 -6.37
N LYS A 59 -15.92 2.61 -7.09
CA LYS A 59 -15.28 2.85 -8.40
C LYS A 59 -14.03 3.74 -8.32
N GLN A 60 -13.68 4.24 -7.14
CA GLN A 60 -12.52 5.11 -6.95
C GLN A 60 -11.31 4.27 -6.55
N ASN A 61 -10.19 4.52 -7.21
CA ASN A 61 -8.89 3.95 -6.88
C ASN A 61 -8.02 5.02 -6.24
N PHE A 62 -7.24 4.59 -5.24
CA PHE A 62 -6.20 5.37 -4.61
C PHE A 62 -4.96 4.50 -4.59
N LEU A 63 -3.87 4.99 -5.15
CA LEU A 63 -2.56 4.37 -5.05
C LEU A 63 -1.74 5.18 -4.04
N ILE A 64 -1.18 4.50 -3.06
CA ILE A 64 -0.23 5.02 -2.09
C ILE A 64 1.10 4.31 -2.34
N GLU A 65 2.18 5.06 -2.49
CA GLU A 65 3.53 4.53 -2.64
C GLU A 65 4.43 5.07 -1.54
N GLU A 66 5.26 4.20 -0.95
CA GLU A 66 6.22 4.56 0.08
C GLU A 66 7.61 4.11 -0.37
N SER A 67 8.55 5.05 -0.49
CA SER A 67 9.92 4.73 -0.90
C SER A 67 10.66 3.96 0.19
N THR A 68 11.36 2.90 -0.20
CA THR A 68 12.25 2.13 0.69
C THR A 68 13.72 2.34 0.35
N MET A 69 14.04 3.26 -0.57
CA MET A 69 15.40 3.44 -1.07
C MET A 69 16.31 4.24 -0.13
N ASP A 70 15.72 5.00 0.81
CA ASP A 70 16.46 5.75 1.83
C ASP A 70 16.28 5.08 3.20
N SER A 71 17.28 4.28 3.60
CA SER A 71 17.27 3.58 4.89
C SER A 71 17.65 4.46 6.07
N ASP A 72 18.22 5.64 5.80
CA ASP A 72 18.91 6.47 6.80
C ASP A 72 18.08 7.71 7.17
N SER A 73 17.04 8.03 6.40
CA SER A 73 16.05 9.04 6.76
C SER A 73 14.93 8.45 7.63
N ASP A 74 14.62 9.13 8.73
CA ASP A 74 13.45 8.82 9.57
C ASP A 74 12.11 9.06 8.82
N GLU A 75 12.14 9.86 7.73
CA GLU A 75 10.97 10.22 6.92
C GLU A 75 11.03 9.61 5.53
N ARG A 76 10.32 8.49 5.35
CA ARG A 76 10.15 7.88 4.03
C ARG A 76 9.23 8.74 3.16
N PRO A 77 9.63 9.12 1.94
CA PRO A 77 8.73 9.80 1.01
C PRO A 77 7.49 8.97 0.72
N ILE A 78 6.32 9.62 0.79
CA ILE A 78 5.03 9.03 0.50
C ILE A 78 4.41 9.77 -0.68
N PHE A 79 3.86 9.02 -1.63
CA PHE A 79 3.15 9.55 -2.78
C PHE A 79 1.74 8.98 -2.83
N MET A 80 0.80 9.77 -3.35
CA MET A 80 -0.59 9.35 -3.49
C MET A 80 -1.17 9.83 -4.82
N GLY A 81 -1.85 8.92 -5.51
CA GLY A 81 -2.48 9.16 -6.81
C GLY A 81 -3.73 8.31 -7.02
N LYS A 82 -4.31 8.38 -8.22
CA LYS A 82 -5.38 7.44 -8.64
C LYS A 82 -4.83 6.16 -9.25
N ASP A 83 -3.60 6.25 -9.73
CA ASP A 83 -2.79 5.27 -10.44
C ASP A 83 -1.33 5.77 -10.35
N ASP A 84 -0.41 5.02 -10.97
CA ASP A 84 1.04 5.25 -11.00
C ASP A 84 1.45 6.52 -11.76
N ASP A 85 0.76 6.85 -12.85
CA ASP A 85 1.05 8.04 -13.66
C ASP A 85 0.66 9.36 -12.98
N HIS A 86 -0.22 9.32 -11.96
CA HIS A 86 -0.80 10.50 -11.33
C HIS A 86 -0.54 10.59 -9.82
N VAL A 87 0.59 10.05 -9.35
CA VAL A 87 1.02 10.21 -7.95
C VAL A 87 1.68 11.57 -7.71
N VAL A 88 1.43 12.14 -6.53
CA VAL A 88 2.09 13.37 -6.02
C VAL A 88 2.41 13.22 -4.55
N ASP A 89 3.28 14.09 -4.02
CA ASP A 89 3.66 14.10 -2.61
C ASP A 89 2.44 14.03 -1.67
N ALA A 90 2.53 13.13 -0.70
CA ALA A 90 1.50 12.85 0.27
C ALA A 90 2.09 12.70 1.68
N VAL A 91 1.20 12.72 2.66
CA VAL A 91 1.55 12.48 4.07
C VAL A 91 0.65 11.42 4.65
N ASN A 92 1.19 10.61 5.54
CA ASN A 92 0.41 9.72 6.37
C ASN A 92 -0.04 10.45 7.64
N TYR A 93 -1.21 10.06 8.16
CA TYR A 93 -1.71 10.51 9.44
C TYR A 93 -2.74 9.53 9.99
N TYR A 94 -3.14 9.71 11.24
CA TYR A 94 -4.04 8.76 11.91
C TYR A 94 -5.33 9.43 12.38
N ARG A 95 -6.43 8.68 12.32
CA ARG A 95 -7.70 9.06 12.92
C ARG A 95 -8.20 8.01 13.90
N ASP A 96 -8.84 8.46 14.96
CA ASP A 96 -9.46 7.60 15.98
C ASP A 96 -10.45 6.60 15.38
N GLY A 97 -10.39 5.35 15.82
CA GLY A 97 -11.14 4.22 15.25
C GLY A 97 -12.66 4.39 15.26
N THR A 98 -13.16 5.10 16.25
CA THR A 98 -14.61 5.29 16.48
C THR A 98 -15.05 6.67 16.03
N THR A 99 -14.37 7.72 16.48
CA THR A 99 -14.78 9.11 16.26
C THR A 99 -14.25 9.72 14.96
N LYS A 100 -13.27 9.09 14.32
CA LYS A 100 -12.57 9.59 13.11
C LYS A 100 -11.92 10.97 13.29
N LYS A 101 -11.75 11.43 14.52
CA LYS A 101 -11.00 12.64 14.85
C LYS A 101 -9.52 12.40 14.63
N LEU A 102 -8.79 13.44 14.21
CA LEU A 102 -7.34 13.39 14.07
C LEU A 102 -6.69 13.04 15.41
N ILE A 103 -5.74 12.11 15.39
CA ILE A 103 -4.94 11.73 16.56
C ILE A 103 -3.46 11.86 16.22
N LYS A 104 -2.65 12.19 17.23
CA LYS A 104 -1.22 12.41 17.04
C LYS A 104 -0.45 11.11 16.82
N ASN A 105 -0.82 10.06 17.55
CA ASN A 105 -0.12 8.79 17.55
C ASN A 105 -1.06 7.67 17.11
N TYR A 106 -0.51 6.68 16.43
CA TYR A 106 -1.20 5.44 16.09
C TYR A 106 -1.74 4.74 17.36
N LYS A 107 -2.91 4.12 17.23
CA LYS A 107 -3.50 3.15 18.15
C LYS A 107 -4.01 1.97 17.35
N ASP A 108 -4.11 0.79 17.96
CA ASP A 108 -4.50 -0.43 17.26
C ASP A 108 -5.84 -0.37 16.52
N ASP A 109 -6.78 0.44 16.99
CA ASP A 109 -8.10 0.63 16.36
C ASP A 109 -8.16 1.80 15.36
N SER A 110 -7.04 2.48 15.14
CA SER A 110 -6.97 3.70 14.34
C SER A 110 -7.19 3.44 12.86
N TRP A 111 -7.64 4.48 12.18
CA TRP A 111 -7.62 4.57 10.73
C TRP A 111 -6.25 5.07 10.28
N SER A 112 -5.63 4.35 9.34
CA SER A 112 -4.47 4.83 8.60
C SER A 112 -4.97 5.68 7.44
N CYS A 113 -4.53 6.93 7.39
CA CYS A 113 -4.98 7.90 6.40
C CYS A 113 -3.81 8.49 5.63
N TYR A 114 -4.07 8.84 4.38
CA TYR A 114 -3.11 9.41 3.45
C TYR A 114 -3.77 10.58 2.74
N SER A 115 -3.06 11.70 2.64
CA SER A 115 -3.55 12.91 1.98
C SER A 115 -2.47 13.53 1.10
N GLN A 116 -2.86 13.95 -0.10
CA GLN A 116 -1.98 14.70 -0.99
C GLN A 116 -1.68 16.08 -0.41
N ILE A 117 -0.41 16.47 -0.35
CA ILE A 117 0.01 17.77 0.21
C ILE A 117 -0.53 18.94 -0.61
N LYS A 118 -0.48 18.81 -1.95
CA LYS A 118 -0.93 19.85 -2.90
C LYS A 118 -2.20 19.45 -3.66
N GLY A 119 -2.75 18.28 -3.36
CA GLY A 119 -3.84 17.68 -4.11
C GLY A 119 -5.17 17.66 -3.34
N LYS A 120 -6.12 16.87 -3.84
CA LYS A 120 -7.47 16.74 -3.26
C LYS A 120 -7.78 15.34 -2.76
N LEU A 121 -6.92 14.35 -3.03
CA LEU A 121 -7.13 13.00 -2.55
C LEU A 121 -6.76 12.95 -1.07
N ASP A 122 -7.70 12.45 -0.29
CA ASP A 122 -7.54 12.18 1.14
C ASP A 122 -8.41 10.98 1.48
N ALA A 123 -7.77 9.87 1.83
CA ALA A 123 -8.44 8.59 2.05
C ALA A 123 -7.87 7.88 3.27
N CYS A 124 -8.76 7.21 3.97
CA CYS A 124 -8.44 6.42 5.15
C CYS A 124 -8.88 4.98 4.94
N TYR A 125 -8.13 4.04 5.50
CA TYR A 125 -8.50 2.64 5.55
C TYR A 125 -8.16 2.00 6.90
N ARG A 126 -8.80 0.85 7.14
CA ARG A 126 -8.44 -0.11 8.16
C ARG A 126 -8.71 -1.51 7.65
N ILE A 127 -7.83 -2.43 8.00
CA ILE A 127 -7.99 -3.86 7.72
C ILE A 127 -8.43 -4.49 9.05
N ARG A 128 -9.51 -5.26 9.02
CA ARG A 128 -9.97 -6.05 10.18
C ARG A 128 -9.43 -7.45 10.12
#